data_AF-B5JLY4-F1
#
_entry.id   AF-B5JLY4-F1
#
_cell.length_a   1.000
_cell.length_b   1.000
_cell.length_c   1.000
_cell.angle_alpha   90.00
_cell.angle_beta   90.00
_cell.angle_gamma   90.00
#
_symmetry.space_group_name_H-M   'P 1'
#
loop_
_entity.id
_entity.type
_entity.pdbx_description
1 polymer ?
#
loop_
_entity_poly.entity_id
_entity_poly.type
_entity_poly.pdbx_seq_one_letter_code
_entity_poly.pdbx_strand_id
1 'polypeptide(L)'
;MAFMDGELSAAEMAEVNDRLMRDASLRDEYESLRSACGKLERVGMDMPDEEALKKLWRSPFNVVASGLAIWLIGVGLAVLAIYAVAGLLASSHEVTVAGLAVGAVVVGFLILLIVKVRERVKSLPDDPYKDIEK
;
A
#
# COMPACT_ATOMS: atom_id res chain seq x y z
N MET A 1 -18.77 -0.43 26.41
CA MET A 1 -17.48 -0.70 25.76
C MET A 1 -16.39 -0.78 26.82
N ALA A 2 -15.90 0.32 27.41
CA ALA A 2 -14.80 0.30 28.41
C ALA A 2 -14.91 -0.76 29.55
N PHE A 3 -16.12 -1.05 30.04
CA PHE A 3 -16.33 -2.14 31.03
C PHE A 3 -16.05 -3.55 30.45
N MET A 4 -16.41 -3.80 29.20
CA MET A 4 -16.16 -5.06 28.49
C MET A 4 -14.71 -5.18 28.03
N ASP A 5 -14.07 -4.06 27.72
CA ASP A 5 -12.67 -3.99 27.27
C ASP A 5 -11.68 -3.99 28.45
N GLY A 6 -12.17 -3.96 29.70
CA GLY A 6 -11.36 -3.99 30.92
C GLY A 6 -10.57 -2.70 31.19
N GLU A 7 -10.92 -1.60 30.53
CA GLU A 7 -10.21 -0.32 30.61
C GLU A 7 -10.65 0.56 31.79
N LEU A 8 -11.67 0.12 32.55
CA LEU A 8 -12.15 0.85 33.72
C LEU A 8 -11.26 0.66 34.93
N SER A 9 -11.08 1.73 35.70
CA SER A 9 -10.45 1.63 37.02
C SER A 9 -11.31 0.82 37.99
N ALA A 10 -10.70 0.32 39.08
CA ALA A 10 -11.40 -0.50 40.07
C ALA A 10 -12.61 0.22 40.71
N ALA A 11 -12.55 1.54 40.87
CA ALA A 11 -13.65 2.33 41.41
C ALA A 11 -14.83 2.44 40.42
N GLU A 12 -14.54 2.69 39.14
CA GLU A 12 -15.55 2.78 38.08
C GLU A 12 -16.19 1.42 37.79
N MET A 13 -15.40 0.34 37.86
CA MET A 13 -15.90 -1.02 37.71
C MET A 13 -16.93 -1.38 38.80
N ALA A 14 -16.68 -0.97 40.05
CA ALA A 14 -17.61 -1.18 41.16
C ALA A 14 -18.92 -0.39 40.98
N GLU A 15 -18.84 0.86 40.49
CA GLU A 15 -20.02 1.69 40.21
C GLU A 15 -20.88 1.11 39.08
N VAL A 16 -20.24 0.68 37.99
CA VAL A 16 -20.95 0.04 36.85
C VAL A 16 -21.58 -1.27 37.29
N ASN A 17 -20.90 -2.07 38.11
CA ASN A 17 -21.43 -3.33 38.63
C ASN A 17 -22.63 -3.11 39.56
N ASP A 18 -22.59 -2.12 40.46
CA ASP A 18 -23.73 -1.78 41.31
C ASP A 18 -24.96 -1.34 40.50
N ARG A 19 -24.75 -0.56 39.42
CA ARG A 19 -25.83 -0.17 38.50
C ARG A 19 -26.42 -1.36 37.73
N LEU A 20 -25.58 -2.26 37.24
CA LEU A 20 -26.01 -3.51 36.59
C LEU A 20 -26.84 -4.39 37.53
N MET A 21 -26.49 -4.46 38.82
CA MET A 21 -27.25 -5.25 39.79
C MET A 21 -28.64 -4.65 40.07
N ARG A 22 -28.77 -3.32 40.04
CA ARG A 22 -30.00 -2.61 40.42
C ARG A 22 -30.99 -2.42 39.27
N ASP A 23 -30.52 -2.36 38.03
CA ASP A 23 -31.36 -2.11 36.86
C ASP A 23 -31.41 -3.36 35.96
N ALA A 24 -32.61 -3.82 35.66
CA ALA A 24 -32.82 -4.96 34.75
C ALA A 24 -32.61 -4.56 33.27
N SER A 25 -32.94 -3.33 32.90
CA SER A 25 -32.81 -2.85 31.52
C SER A 25 -31.34 -2.73 31.09
N LEU A 26 -30.48 -2.23 31.98
CA LEU A 26 -29.03 -2.16 31.74
C LEU A 26 -28.40 -3.55 31.62
N ARG A 27 -28.92 -4.54 32.35
CA ARG A 27 -28.48 -5.94 32.22
C ARG A 27 -28.82 -6.52 30.86
N ASP A 28 -30.05 -6.30 30.39
CA ASP A 28 -30.48 -6.78 29.08
C ASP A 28 -29.67 -6.14 27.94
N GLU A 29 -29.36 -4.84 28.05
CA GLU A 29 -28.49 -4.14 27.10
C GLU A 29 -27.06 -4.68 27.10
N TYR A 30 -26.47 -4.87 28.29
CA TYR A 30 -25.14 -5.45 28.44
C TYR A 30 -25.05 -6.84 27.81
N GLU A 31 -26.05 -7.69 28.02
CA GLU A 31 -26.01 -9.07 27.53
C GLU A 31 -26.28 -9.16 26.03
N SER A 32 -27.05 -8.22 25.46
CA SER A 32 -27.17 -8.02 24.01
C SER A 32 -25.82 -7.63 23.38
N LEU A 33 -25.12 -6.65 23.95
CA LEU A 33 -23.79 -6.22 23.50
C LEU A 33 -22.76 -7.35 23.60
N ARG A 34 -22.74 -8.07 24.72
CA ARG A 34 -21.87 -9.24 24.93
C ARG A 34 -22.09 -10.34 23.90
N SER A 35 -23.35 -10.64 23.59
CA SER A 35 -23.72 -11.62 22.56
C SER A 35 -23.26 -11.18 21.16
N ALA A 36 -23.38 -9.88 20.84
CA ALA A 36 -22.93 -9.34 19.56
C ALA A 36 -21.40 -9.39 19.42
N CYS A 37 -20.66 -8.94 20.44
CA CYS A 37 -19.19 -8.98 20.46
C CYS A 37 -18.66 -10.42 20.37
N GLY A 38 -19.23 -11.36 21.13
CA GLY A 38 -18.82 -12.77 21.08
C GLY A 38 -19.07 -13.46 19.73
N LYS A 39 -20.04 -12.98 18.93
CA LYS A 39 -20.23 -13.44 17.54
C LYS A 39 -19.17 -12.89 16.61
N LEU A 40 -18.76 -11.63 16.80
CA LEU A 40 -17.71 -10.99 16.00
C LEU A 40 -16.33 -11.58 16.27
N GLU A 41 -16.03 -11.94 17.52
CA GLU A 41 -14.76 -12.59 17.89
C GLU A 41 -14.56 -13.93 17.16
N ARG A 42 -15.65 -14.68 16.91
CA ARG A 42 -15.63 -15.92 16.11
C ARG A 42 -15.44 -15.69 14.61
N VAL A 43 -15.66 -14.46 14.15
CA VAL A 43 -15.40 -14.03 12.77
C VAL A 43 -14.00 -13.41 12.67
N GLY A 44 -13.20 -13.45 13.75
CA GLY A 44 -11.81 -13.04 13.75
C GLY A 44 -11.11 -13.58 12.51
N MET A 45 -10.81 -12.68 11.58
CA MET A 45 -9.98 -13.00 10.44
C MET A 45 -8.62 -13.36 11.03
N ASP A 46 -8.20 -14.62 10.89
CA ASP A 46 -6.80 -14.95 11.06
C ASP A 46 -6.02 -14.04 10.11
N MET A 47 -5.28 -13.11 10.70
CA MET A 47 -4.37 -12.28 9.95
C MET A 47 -3.37 -13.24 9.30
N PRO A 48 -3.30 -13.26 7.95
CA PRO A 48 -2.49 -14.26 7.27
C PRO A 48 -1.05 -14.16 7.75
N ASP A 49 -0.51 -15.31 8.13
CA ASP A 49 0.85 -15.46 8.64
C ASP A 49 1.85 -14.71 7.74
N GLU A 50 2.79 -13.99 8.35
CA GLU A 50 3.74 -13.16 7.63
C GLU A 50 4.55 -13.98 6.61
N GLU A 51 4.77 -15.26 6.89
CA GLU A 51 5.39 -16.21 5.96
C GLU A 51 4.56 -16.48 4.70
N ALA A 52 3.23 -16.57 4.84
CA ALA A 52 2.32 -16.77 3.71
C ALA A 52 2.31 -15.52 2.80
N LEU A 53 2.32 -14.33 3.41
CA LEU A 53 2.50 -13.08 2.68
C LEU A 53 3.85 -13.04 1.95
N LYS A 54 4.94 -13.38 2.65
CA LYS A 54 6.30 -13.38 2.07
C LYS A 54 6.43 -14.35 0.90
N LYS A 55 5.75 -15.49 0.95
CA LYS A 55 5.70 -16.48 -0.13
C LYS A 55 4.90 -15.99 -1.35
N LEU A 56 3.82 -15.23 -1.13
CA LEU A 56 3.08 -14.57 -2.21
C LEU A 56 3.95 -13.52 -2.91
N TRP A 57 4.67 -12.71 -2.14
CA TRP A 57 5.56 -11.66 -2.65
C TRP A 57 6.80 -12.22 -3.37
N ARG A 58 7.35 -13.36 -2.91
CA ARG A 58 8.45 -14.08 -3.58
C ARG A 58 8.00 -14.95 -4.75
N SER A 59 6.73 -14.88 -5.16
CA SER A 59 6.26 -15.61 -6.34
C SER A 59 7.14 -15.27 -7.55
N PRO A 60 7.71 -16.29 -8.24
CA PRO A 60 8.60 -16.08 -9.39
C PRO A 60 7.90 -15.31 -10.52
N PHE A 61 6.56 -15.40 -10.57
CA PHE A 61 5.75 -14.65 -11.51
C PHE A 61 5.87 -13.13 -11.28
N ASN A 62 5.92 -12.67 -10.03
CA ASN A 62 5.98 -11.25 -9.70
C ASN A 62 7.38 -10.66 -9.99
N VAL A 63 8.43 -11.43 -9.70
CA VAL A 63 9.83 -11.00 -9.94
C VAL A 63 10.14 -10.95 -11.44
N VAL A 64 9.73 -11.97 -12.20
CA VAL A 64 10.00 -12.05 -13.64
C VAL A 64 9.12 -11.08 -14.43
N ALA A 65 7.82 -10.99 -14.11
CA ALA A 65 6.92 -10.06 -14.79
C ALA A 65 7.31 -8.61 -14.55
N SER A 66 7.70 -8.25 -13.32
CA SER A 66 8.13 -6.88 -13.00
C SER A 66 9.43 -6.52 -13.70
N GLY A 67 10.41 -7.43 -13.73
CA GLY A 67 11.69 -7.20 -14.42
C GLY A 67 11.51 -7.03 -15.94
N LEU A 68 10.71 -7.91 -16.57
CA LEU A 68 10.41 -7.83 -18.00
C LEU A 68 9.59 -6.59 -18.34
N ALA A 69 8.60 -6.22 -17.53
CA ALA A 69 7.79 -5.03 -17.76
C ALA A 69 8.65 -3.76 -17.76
N ILE A 70 9.56 -3.62 -16.79
CA ILE A 70 10.48 -2.46 -16.73
C ILE A 70 11.41 -2.43 -17.95
N TRP A 71 11.95 -3.58 -18.35
CA TRP A 71 12.80 -3.67 -19.54
C TRP A 71 12.05 -3.31 -20.82
N LEU A 72 10.85 -3.84 -21.00
CA LEU A 72 10.03 -3.60 -22.19
C LEU A 72 9.61 -2.13 -22.29
N ILE A 73 9.20 -1.53 -21.17
CA ILE A 73 8.88 -0.10 -21.07
C ILE A 73 10.12 0.75 -21.37
N GLY A 74 11.27 0.42 -20.77
CA GLY A 74 12.52 1.15 -20.97
C GLY A 74 12.99 1.13 -22.42
N VAL A 75 12.98 -0.05 -23.05
CA VAL A 75 13.35 -0.20 -24.47
C VAL A 75 12.34 0.50 -25.38
N GLY A 76 11.03 0.36 -25.13
CA GLY A 76 10.00 1.04 -25.91
C GLY A 76 10.15 2.57 -25.85
N LEU A 77 10.47 3.11 -24.68
CA LEU A 77 10.75 4.54 -24.51
C LEU A 77 12.03 4.97 -25.20
N ALA A 78 13.10 4.18 -25.14
CA ALA A 78 14.34 4.49 -25.85
C ALA A 78 14.09 4.55 -27.37
N VAL A 79 13.33 3.60 -27.92
CA VAL A 79 12.96 3.58 -29.34
C VAL A 79 12.10 4.80 -29.70
N LEU A 80 11.11 5.16 -28.88
CA LEU A 80 10.28 6.36 -29.10
C LEU A 80 11.10 7.65 -29.03
N ALA A 81 12.04 7.76 -28.08
CA ALA A 81 12.93 8.90 -27.97
C ALA A 81 13.85 9.02 -29.20
N ILE A 82 14.43 7.92 -29.66
CA ILE A 82 15.26 7.88 -30.87
C ILE A 82 14.42 8.28 -32.09
N TYR A 83 13.20 7.74 -32.24
CA TYR A 83 12.30 8.09 -33.33
C TYR A 83 11.94 9.58 -33.32
N ALA A 84 11.63 10.15 -32.15
CA ALA A 84 11.33 11.57 -32.00
C ALA A 84 12.54 12.44 -32.37
N VAL A 85 13.73 12.10 -31.89
CA VAL A 85 14.98 12.82 -32.19
C VAL A 85 15.35 12.71 -33.66
N ALA A 86 15.23 11.51 -34.26
CA ALA A 86 15.44 11.31 -35.69
C ALA A 86 14.44 12.11 -36.53
N GLY A 87 13.16 12.16 -36.13
CA GLY A 87 12.13 12.98 -36.78
C GLY A 87 12.44 14.48 -36.71
N LEU A 88 12.94 14.96 -35.57
CA LEU A 88 13.39 16.34 -35.38
C LEU A 88 14.62 16.69 -36.24
N LEU A 89 15.61 15.78 -36.33
CA LEU A 89 16.81 15.98 -37.14
C LEU A 89 16.50 15.92 -38.64
N ALA A 90 15.61 15.03 -39.06
CA ALA A 90 15.19 14.90 -40.46
C ALA A 90 14.27 16.06 -40.91
N SER A 91 13.45 16.60 -40.01
CA SER A 91 12.52 17.70 -40.29
C SER A 91 13.18 19.05 -40.03
N SER A 92 14.12 19.44 -40.90
CA SER A 92 15.00 20.60 -40.70
C SER A 92 14.34 21.99 -40.69
N HIS A 93 13.00 22.17 -40.66
CA HIS A 93 12.43 23.53 -40.63
C HIS A 93 11.07 23.78 -39.97
N GLU A 94 10.33 22.77 -39.48
CA GLU A 94 9.07 23.03 -38.78
C GLU A 94 9.03 22.28 -37.45
N VAL A 95 9.21 23.02 -36.35
CA VAL A 95 8.88 22.53 -35.02
C VAL A 95 7.36 22.41 -34.95
N THR A 96 6.85 21.26 -35.34
CA THR A 96 5.43 20.96 -35.25
C THR A 96 5.01 20.90 -33.78
N VAL A 97 3.79 21.36 -33.48
CA VAL A 97 3.18 21.26 -32.15
C VAL A 97 3.23 19.82 -31.62
N ALA A 98 3.15 18.84 -32.53
CA ALA A 98 3.33 17.42 -32.21
C ALA A 98 4.73 17.09 -31.67
N GLY A 99 5.80 17.64 -32.27
CA GLY A 99 7.17 17.47 -31.76
C GLY A 99 7.36 18.06 -30.36
N LEU A 100 6.72 19.20 -30.08
CA LEU A 100 6.76 19.82 -28.75
C LEU A 100 5.98 18.98 -27.71
N ALA A 101 4.82 18.45 -28.09
CA ALA A 101 4.01 17.58 -27.22
C ALA A 101 4.73 16.27 -26.89
N VAL A 102 5.36 15.63 -27.90
CA VAL A 102 6.17 14.43 -27.70
C VAL A 102 7.39 14.74 -26.82
N GLY A 103 8.07 15.86 -27.06
CA GLY A 103 9.18 16.31 -26.22
C GLY A 103 8.76 16.52 -24.76
N ALA A 104 7.62 17.15 -24.52
CA ALA A 104 7.08 17.36 -23.17
C ALA A 104 6.75 16.03 -22.46
N VAL A 105 6.19 15.05 -23.18
CA VAL A 105 5.92 13.70 -22.64
C VAL A 105 7.22 12.98 -22.27
N VAL A 106 8.24 13.04 -23.14
CA VAL A 106 9.55 12.42 -22.89
C VAL A 106 10.23 13.08 -21.69
N VAL A 107 10.25 14.41 -21.61
CA VAL A 107 10.85 15.15 -20.50
C VAL A 107 10.09 14.89 -19.19
N GLY A 108 8.76 14.95 -19.21
CA GLY A 108 7.93 14.65 -18.04
C GLY A 108 8.14 13.23 -17.53
N PHE A 109 8.28 12.27 -18.44
CA PHE A 109 8.59 10.89 -18.10
C PHE A 109 9.98 10.74 -17.47
N LEU A 110 11.01 11.37 -18.05
CA LEU A 110 12.37 11.36 -17.50
C LEU A 110 12.41 11.95 -16.09
N ILE A 111 11.69 13.04 -15.84
CA ILE A 111 11.57 13.65 -14.51
C ILE A 111 10.92 12.68 -13.53
N LEU A 112 9.80 12.05 -13.89
CA LEU A 112 9.13 11.06 -13.05
C LEU A 112 10.03 9.85 -12.74
N LEU A 113 10.76 9.37 -13.75
CA LEU A 113 11.71 8.27 -13.60
C LEU A 113 12.81 8.66 -12.60
N ILE A 114 13.41 9.84 -12.75
CA ILE A 114 14.45 10.34 -11.82
C ILE A 114 13.89 10.48 -10.41
N VAL A 115 12.68 11.01 -10.24
CA VAL A 115 12.04 11.15 -8.92
C VAL A 115 11.86 9.78 -8.27
N LYS A 116 11.35 8.79 -9.02
CA LYS A 116 11.13 7.44 -8.49
C LYS A 116 12.42 6.69 -8.19
N VAL A 117 13.44 6.84 -9.03
CA VAL A 117 14.78 6.29 -8.76
C VAL A 117 15.36 6.94 -7.51
N ARG A 118 15.27 8.26 -7.37
CA ARG A 118 15.78 8.97 -6.19
C ARG A 118 15.03 8.57 -4.92
N GLU A 119 13.71 8.42 -5.00
CA GLU A 119 12.88 7.93 -3.91
C GLU A 119 13.29 6.51 -3.50
N ARG A 120 13.53 5.62 -4.47
CA ARG A 120 14.00 4.25 -4.21
C ARG A 120 15.41 4.22 -3.60
N VAL A 121 16.34 5.04 -4.10
CA VAL A 121 17.70 5.15 -3.55
C VAL A 121 17.70 5.73 -2.13
N LYS A 122 16.77 6.65 -1.83
CA LYS A 122 16.60 7.20 -0.48
C LYS A 122 15.91 6.25 0.49
N SER A 123 15.04 5.35 0.01
CA SER A 123 14.37 4.37 0.87
C SER A 123 15.18 3.08 1.04
N LEU A 124 16.20 2.86 0.21
CA LEU A 124 17.17 1.75 0.32
C LEU A 124 17.94 1.65 1.66
N PRO A 125 18.26 2.74 2.39
CA PRO A 125 18.86 2.67 3.72
C PRO A 125 17.87 2.26 4.83
N ASP A 126 16.61 2.69 4.70
CA ASP A 126 15.52 2.41 5.67
C ASP A 126 14.67 1.20 5.24
N ASP A 127 15.11 0.45 4.23
CA ASP A 127 14.40 -0.74 3.73
C ASP A 127 14.59 -1.87 4.76
N PRO A 128 13.55 -2.27 5.52
CA PRO A 128 13.65 -3.28 6.57
C PRO A 128 14.01 -4.67 6.04
N TYR A 129 14.08 -4.84 4.71
CA TYR A 129 14.47 -6.07 4.03
C TYR A 129 15.94 -6.09 3.58
N LYS A 130 16.75 -5.08 3.91
CA LYS A 130 18.15 -4.96 3.46
C LYS A 130 19.11 -6.02 4.03
N ASP A 131 18.82 -6.50 5.24
CA ASP A 131 19.65 -7.47 5.97
C ASP A 131 19.14 -8.92 5.89
N ILE A 132 18.10 -9.19 5.08
CA ILE A 132 17.64 -10.56 4.87
C ILE A 132 18.52 -11.18 3.79
N GLU A 133 19.60 -11.86 4.21
CA GLU A 133 20.44 -12.70 3.37
C GLU A 133 19.58 -13.66 2.52
N LYS A 134 20.01 -13.86 1.27
CA LYS A 134 19.32 -14.62 0.23
C LYS A 134 19.27 -16.11 0.51
#